data_AF-A0A6B3CUM7-F1
#
_entry.id   AF-A0A6B3CUM7-F1
#
_cell.length_a   1.000
_cell.length_b   1.000
_cell.length_c   1.000
_cell.angle_alpha   90.00
_cell.angle_beta   90.00
_cell.angle_gamma   90.00
#
_symmetry.space_group_name_H-M   'P 1'
#
loop_
_entity.id
_entity.type
_entity.pdbx_description
1 polymer ?
#
loop_
_entity_poly.entity_id
_entity_poly.type
_entity_poly.pdbx_seq_one_letter_code
_entity_poly.pdbx_strand_id
1 'polypeptide(L)' 'LIGADGAWSRVRTLVSDAKPAYTGISFVETDLHEPDVRHPGPAAMIGGGFFICLGEQRGFLAHRETDGSLHVYTALKSD' A
#
# COMPACT_ATOMS: atom_id res chain seq x y z
N LEU A 1 0.72 27.50 15.91
CA LEU A 1 1.10 26.08 15.73
C LEU A 1 0.33 25.53 14.54
N ILE A 2 0.98 24.77 13.65
CA ILE A 2 0.35 24.12 12.49
C ILE A 2 0.59 22.61 12.63
N GLY A 3 -0.47 21.80 12.63
CA GLY A 3 -0.37 20.33 12.68
C GLY A 3 -0.22 19.74 11.29
N ALA A 4 0.95 19.20 10.97
CA ALA A 4 1.27 18.54 9.70
C ALA A 4 2.09 17.25 9.93
N ASP A 5 1.79 16.56 11.02
CA ASP A 5 2.54 15.43 11.59
C ASP A 5 1.89 14.06 11.33
N GLY A 6 1.05 13.97 10.29
CA GLY A 6 0.52 12.71 9.77
C GLY A 6 -0.65 12.10 10.56
N ALA A 7 -0.99 10.85 10.22
CA ALA A 7 -2.20 10.16 10.72
C ALA A 7 -2.21 10.02 12.26
N TRP A 8 -1.05 9.80 12.87
CA TRP A 8 -0.87 9.63 14.33
C TRP A 8 -0.45 10.93 15.04
N SER A 9 -0.93 12.06 14.52
CA SER A 9 -0.62 13.40 15.01
C SER A 9 -0.69 13.54 16.54
N ARG A 10 0.36 14.13 17.12
CA ARG A 10 0.40 14.60 18.51
C ARG A 10 -0.22 15.99 18.65
N VAL A 11 -0.18 16.80 17.59
CA VAL A 11 -0.77 18.15 17.59
C VAL A 11 -2.31 18.10 17.62
N ARG A 12 -2.93 17.06 17.04
CA ARG A 12 -4.40 16.90 17.00
C ARG A 12 -5.06 17.04 18.37
N THR A 13 -4.43 16.54 19.44
CA THR A 13 -4.99 16.56 20.80
C THR A 13 -5.17 17.97 21.37
N LEU A 14 -4.54 18.99 20.77
CA LEU A 14 -4.71 20.39 21.17
C LEU A 14 -6.02 21.00 20.65
N VAL A 15 -6.70 20.34 19.70
CA VAL A 15 -7.92 20.84 19.05
C VAL A 15 -9.05 19.81 18.97
N SER A 16 -8.78 18.53 19.18
CA SER A 16 -9.78 17.46 19.14
C SER A 16 -9.32 16.20 19.87
N ASP A 17 -10.24 15.57 20.61
CA ASP A 17 -10.03 14.26 21.23
C ASP A 17 -10.30 13.08 20.27
N ALA A 18 -10.67 13.36 19.02
CA ALA A 18 -10.95 12.34 18.02
C ALA A 18 -9.70 11.47 17.74
N LYS A 19 -9.93 10.16 17.65
CA LYS A 19 -8.89 9.16 17.34
C LYS A 19 -9.22 8.46 16.01
N PRO A 20 -8.21 8.13 15.18
CA PRO A 20 -8.42 7.30 14.00
C PRO A 20 -9.03 5.96 14.40
N ALA A 21 -10.08 5.55 13.68
CA ALA A 21 -10.63 4.20 13.78
C ALA A 21 -10.01 3.32 12.69
N TYR A 22 -9.78 2.05 13.01
CA TYR A 22 -9.37 1.06 12.01
C TYR A 22 -10.49 0.91 10.98
N THR A 23 -10.12 0.90 9.70
CA THR A 23 -11.09 0.84 8.58
C THR A 23 -11.59 -0.58 8.30
N GLY A 24 -11.02 -1.58 8.97
CA GLY A 24 -11.24 -2.99 8.65
C GLY A 24 -10.32 -3.51 7.53
N ILE A 25 -9.40 -2.71 6.99
CA ILE A 25 -8.51 -3.12 5.89
C ILE A 25 -7.06 -3.00 6.32
N SER A 26 -6.32 -4.10 6.23
CA SER A 26 -4.88 -4.18 6.45
C SER A 26 -4.15 -4.37 5.12
N PHE A 27 -2.95 -3.82 5.04
CA PHE A 27 -2.04 -4.00 3.91
C PHE A 27 -0.72 -4.59 4.40
N VAL A 28 -0.14 -5.49 3.60
CA VAL A 28 1.25 -5.91 3.70
C VAL A 28 1.95 -5.52 2.41
N GLU A 29 3.03 -4.76 2.53
CA GLU A 29 3.84 -4.31 1.42
C GLU A 29 4.99 -5.29 1.15
N THR A 30 5.34 -5.46 -0.11
CA THR A 30 6.46 -6.31 -0.54
C THR A 30 7.07 -5.75 -1.81
N ASP A 31 8.40 -5.75 -1.86
CA ASP A 31 9.18 -5.32 -3.02
C ASP A 31 9.83 -6.51 -3.72
N LEU A 32 9.67 -6.57 -5.05
CA LEU A 32 10.35 -7.50 -5.92
C LEU A 32 11.45 -6.75 -6.67
N HIS A 33 12.70 -6.93 -6.23
CA HIS A 33 13.87 -6.34 -6.87
C HIS A 33 14.27 -7.09 -8.14
N GLU A 34 14.81 -6.36 -9.11
CA GLU A 34 15.22 -6.88 -10.43
C GLU A 34 14.14 -7.79 -11.07
N PRO A 35 12.88 -7.34 -11.13
CA PRO A 35 11.74 -8.21 -11.38
C PRO A 35 11.79 -8.84 -12.77
N ASP A 36 12.41 -8.18 -13.76
CA ASP A 36 12.53 -8.71 -15.12
C ASP A 36 13.45 -9.95 -15.21
N VAL A 37 14.34 -10.12 -14.23
CA VAL A 37 15.25 -11.28 -14.09
C VAL A 37 14.73 -12.24 -13.01
N ARG A 38 14.44 -11.66 -11.83
CA ARG A 38 13.91 -12.27 -10.59
C ARG A 38 12.60 -13.03 -10.78
N HIS A 39 11.67 -12.33 -11.40
CA HIS A 39 10.23 -12.55 -11.33
C HIS A 39 9.54 -12.18 -12.66
N PRO A 40 9.98 -12.75 -13.80
CA PRO A 40 9.54 -12.29 -15.13
C PRO A 40 8.02 -12.45 -15.36
N GLY A 41 7.40 -13.46 -14.74
CA GLY A 41 5.94 -13.64 -14.78
C GLY A 41 5.18 -12.46 -14.13
N PRO A 42 5.42 -12.17 -12.83
CA PRO A 42 4.87 -10.99 -12.18
C PRO A 42 5.19 -9.68 -12.91
N ALA A 43 6.42 -9.50 -13.42
CA ALA A 43 6.81 -8.31 -14.18
C ALA A 43 5.97 -8.11 -15.44
N ALA A 44 5.72 -9.18 -16.20
CA ALA A 44 4.87 -9.13 -17.38
C ALA A 44 3.39 -8.87 -17.02
N MET A 45 2.89 -9.47 -15.93
CA MET A 45 1.51 -9.30 -15.47
C MET A 45 1.22 -7.86 -15.01
N ILE A 46 2.14 -7.27 -14.24
CA ILE A 46 1.99 -5.91 -13.70
C ILE A 46 2.28 -4.87 -14.78
N GLY A 47 3.24 -5.16 -15.68
CA GLY A 47 3.63 -4.26 -16.76
C GLY A 47 4.38 -3.02 -16.28
N GLY A 48 4.25 -1.93 -17.03
CA GLY A 48 4.93 -0.65 -16.76
C GLY A 48 4.06 0.40 -16.05
N GLY A 49 2.89 0.01 -15.55
CA GLY A 49 1.91 0.93 -14.97
C GLY A 49 1.44 0.48 -13.60
N PHE A 50 0.16 0.72 -13.33
CA PHE A 50 -0.53 0.29 -12.12
C PHE A 50 -1.40 -0.93 -12.41
N PHE A 51 -1.34 -1.91 -11.53
CA PHE A 51 -2.07 -3.17 -11.58
C PHE A 51 -2.98 -3.28 -10.36
N ILE A 52 -4.21 -3.77 -10.57
CA ILE A 52 -5.18 -4.03 -9.51
C ILE A 52 -5.84 -5.37 -9.77
N CYS A 53 -5.84 -6.24 -8.76
CA CYS A 53 -6.64 -7.46 -8.72
C CYS A 53 -7.40 -7.50 -7.38
N LEU A 54 -8.73 -7.63 -7.43
CA LEU A 54 -9.59 -7.61 -6.26
C LEU A 54 -10.53 -8.81 -6.30
N GLY A 55 -10.73 -9.45 -5.14
CA GLY A 55 -11.64 -10.58 -5.01
C GLY A 55 -11.72 -11.05 -3.56
N GLU A 56 -12.89 -11.55 -3.15
CA GLU A 56 -13.08 -12.19 -1.83
C GLU A 56 -12.52 -11.39 -0.65
N GLN A 57 -12.82 -10.09 -0.59
CA GLN A 57 -12.35 -9.18 0.47
C GLN A 57 -10.80 -9.08 0.56
N ARG A 58 -10.09 -9.41 -0.52
CA ARG A 58 -8.64 -9.35 -0.65
C ARG A 58 -8.26 -8.63 -1.94
N GLY A 59 -7.01 -8.22 -2.02
CA GLY A 59 -6.51 -7.62 -3.24
C GLY A 59 -5.00 -7.58 -3.35
N PHE A 60 -4.53 -7.44 -4.58
CA PHE A 60 -3.18 -7.02 -4.91
C PHE A 60 -3.25 -5.70 -5.66
N LEU A 61 -2.53 -4.71 -5.17
CA LEU A 61 -2.27 -3.47 -5.91
C LEU A 61 -0.78 -3.43 -6.14
N ALA A 62 -0.35 -3.29 -7.38
CA ALA A 62 1.07 -3.38 -7.69
C ALA A 62 1.45 -2.37 -8.76
N HIS A 63 2.70 -1.92 -8.72
CA HIS A 63 3.24 -1.06 -9.75
C HIS A 63 4.75 -1.16 -9.82
N ARG A 64 5.30 -0.65 -10.91
CA ARG A 64 6.74 -0.51 -11.09
C ARG A 64 7.20 0.83 -10.53
N GLU A 65 8.19 0.77 -9.67
CA GLU A 65 8.84 1.92 -9.07
C GLU A 65 9.90 2.53 -10.01
N THR A 66 10.32 3.75 -9.70
CA THR A 66 11.33 4.47 -10.49
C THR A 66 12.71 3.78 -10.51
N ASP A 67 13.00 2.94 -9.51
CA ASP A 67 14.21 2.12 -9.44
C ASP A 67 14.09 0.79 -10.21
N GLY A 68 12.93 0.54 -10.83
CA GLY A 68 12.64 -0.65 -11.60
C GLY A 68 12.11 -1.85 -10.80
N SER A 69 12.05 -1.76 -9.47
CA SER A 69 11.40 -2.79 -8.64
C SER A 69 9.88 -2.83 -8.83
N LEU A 70 9.25 -3.94 -8.47
CA LEU A 70 7.79 -3.98 -8.35
C LEU A 70 7.40 -3.86 -6.88
N HIS A 71 6.64 -2.83 -6.56
CA HIS A 71 6.05 -2.67 -5.24
C HIS A 71 4.63 -3.22 -5.23
N VAL A 72 4.33 -4.10 -4.27
CA VAL A 72 3.07 -4.85 -4.19
C VAL A 72 2.44 -4.66 -2.81
N TYR A 73 1.21 -4.18 -2.80
CA TYR A 73 0.33 -4.15 -1.64
C TYR A 73 -0.58 -5.38 -1.65
N THR A 74 -0.45 -6.24 -0.65
CA THR A 74 -1.41 -7.31 -0.36
C THR A 74 -2.46 -6.78 0.62
N ALA A 75 -3.66 -6.54 0.13
CA ALA A 75 -4.78 -6.02 0.90
C ALA A 75 -5.64 -7.15 1.46
N LEU A 76 -6.03 -7.05 2.72
CA LEU A 76 -7.01 -7.92 3.37
C LEU A 76 -8.02 -7.05 4.12
N LYS A 77 -9.30 -7.21 3.80
CA LYS A 77 -10.37 -6.75 4.68
C LYS A 77 -10.63 -7.82 5.74
N SER A 78 -10.46 -7.42 6.99
CA SER A 78 -10.72 -8.20 8.20
C SER A 78 -11.88 -7.57 8.95
N ASP A 79 -12.96 -8.32 9.11
CA ASP A 79 -14.07 -7.95 9.98
C ASP A 79 -13.76 -8.25 11.46
#